data_AF-A0A7Y3UAX4-F1
#
_entry.id   AF-A0A7Y3UAX4-F1
#
_cell.length_a   1.000
_cell.length_b   1.000
_cell.length_c   1.000
_cell.angle_alpha   90.00
_cell.angle_beta   90.00
_cell.angle_gamma   90.00
#
_symmetry.space_group_name_H-M   'P 1'
#
loop_
_entity.id
_entity.type
_entity.pdbx_description
1 polymer ?
#
loop_
_entity_poly.entity_id
_entity_poly.type
_entity_poly.pdbx_seq_one_letter_code
_entity_poly.pdbx_strand_id
1 'polypeptide(L)'
;MAENDTPQPAAQESATDTEAIRQLTWAALLARWMAFAKTSAALPDDAEGQRWKGSVVSIITLQAVTCALGELDGLPADEQALGLDRAEILIRAHREKLADLWQWTDIPPNLADLLMDSAAALKAAKTAWEAGSGR
;
A
#
# COMPACT_ATOMS: atom_id res chain seq x y z
N MET A 1 -44.24 24.19 26.72
CA MET A 1 -43.45 24.87 25.67
C MET A 1 -42.17 24.07 25.56
N ALA A 2 -42.03 23.28 24.49
CA ALA A 2 -41.06 22.20 24.42
C ALA A 2 -39.64 22.70 24.12
N GLU A 3 -38.71 22.09 24.85
CA GLU A 3 -37.27 22.06 24.75
C GLU A 3 -36.81 21.81 23.30
N ASN A 4 -35.96 22.67 22.76
CA ASN A 4 -35.27 22.44 21.49
C ASN A 4 -33.80 22.17 21.80
N ASP A 5 -33.52 20.94 22.20
CA ASP A 5 -32.17 20.44 22.47
C ASP A 5 -31.54 20.07 21.11
N THR A 6 -30.64 20.94 20.62
CA THR A 6 -29.94 20.75 19.34
C THR A 6 -28.60 20.06 19.62
N PRO A 7 -28.32 18.85 19.10
CA PRO A 7 -27.04 18.19 19.35
C PRO A 7 -25.90 18.78 18.50
N GLN A 8 -24.98 19.45 19.20
CA GLN A 8 -23.51 19.58 19.09
C GLN A 8 -22.75 19.45 17.72
N PRO A 9 -22.01 20.51 17.27
CA PRO A 9 -21.21 20.53 16.02
C PRO A 9 -19.76 19.97 16.11
N ALA A 10 -19.24 19.66 17.31
CA ALA A 10 -17.81 19.34 17.51
C ALA A 10 -17.35 17.98 16.91
N ALA A 11 -18.26 17.04 16.67
CA ALA A 11 -17.92 15.72 16.12
C ALA A 11 -17.70 15.73 14.59
N GLN A 12 -18.25 16.72 13.88
CA GLN A 12 -18.11 16.83 12.42
C GLN A 12 -16.80 17.53 12.01
N GLU A 13 -16.29 18.46 12.82
CA GLU A 13 -15.00 19.12 12.57
C GLU A 13 -13.82 18.14 12.68
N SER A 14 -13.78 17.29 13.71
CA SER A 14 -12.66 16.34 13.93
C SER A 14 -12.58 15.20 12.92
N ALA A 15 -13.71 14.71 12.41
CA ALA A 15 -13.76 13.72 11.35
C ALA A 15 -13.26 14.30 10.01
N THR A 16 -13.60 15.55 9.72
CA THR A 16 -13.16 16.26 8.51
C THR A 16 -11.64 16.47 8.51
N ASP A 17 -11.06 16.82 9.66
CA ASP A 17 -9.61 16.98 9.80
C ASP A 17 -8.85 15.66 9.58
N THR A 18 -9.38 14.54 10.07
CA THR A 18 -8.76 13.21 9.91
C THR A 18 -8.73 12.78 8.44
N GLU A 19 -9.83 12.98 7.71
CA GLU A 19 -9.90 12.70 6.28
C GLU A 19 -8.96 13.59 5.47
N ALA A 20 -8.90 14.90 5.80
CA ALA A 20 -7.96 15.82 5.15
C ALA A 20 -6.49 15.39 5.36
N ILE A 21 -6.14 14.93 6.56
CA ILE A 21 -4.81 14.38 6.85
C ILE A 21 -4.55 13.12 6.01
N ARG A 22 -5.51 12.18 5.95
CA ARG A 22 -5.38 10.96 5.13
C ARG A 22 -5.14 11.29 3.66
N GLN A 23 -5.92 12.21 3.09
CA GLN A 23 -5.76 12.66 1.70
C GLN A 23 -4.39 13.30 1.46
N LEU A 24 -3.91 14.12 2.41
CA LEU A 24 -2.59 14.72 2.34
C LEU A 24 -1.47 13.66 2.41
N THR A 25 -1.61 12.63 3.25
CA THR A 25 -0.69 11.50 3.33
C THR A 25 -0.58 10.77 2.00
N TRP A 26 -1.72 10.45 1.37
CA TRP A 26 -1.72 9.79 0.05
C TRP A 26 -1.15 10.68 -1.05
N ALA A 27 -1.49 11.97 -1.07
CA ALA A 27 -0.91 12.92 -2.02
C ALA A 27 0.62 13.02 -1.87
N ALA A 28 1.13 13.06 -0.64
CA ALA A 28 2.57 13.08 -0.36
C ALA A 28 3.26 11.77 -0.77
N LEU A 29 2.65 10.61 -0.52
CA LEU A 29 3.16 9.31 -0.95
C LEU A 29 3.24 9.21 -2.48
N LEU A 30 2.18 9.62 -3.18
CA LEU A 30 2.16 9.67 -4.65
C LEU A 30 3.24 10.60 -5.19
N ALA A 31 3.40 11.79 -4.62
CA ALA A 31 4.47 12.72 -4.99
C ALA A 31 5.85 12.08 -4.81
N ARG A 32 6.07 11.38 -3.70
CA ARG A 32 7.33 10.67 -3.43
C ARG A 32 7.59 9.55 -4.43
N TRP A 33 6.58 8.74 -4.76
CA TRP A 33 6.72 7.66 -5.75
C TRP A 33 6.98 8.21 -7.17
N MET A 34 6.30 9.30 -7.56
CA MET A 34 6.58 9.97 -8.84
C MET A 34 8.00 10.53 -8.90
N ALA A 35 8.48 11.13 -7.81
CA ALA A 35 9.85 11.62 -7.71
C ALA A 35 10.86 10.47 -7.82
N PHE A 36 10.63 9.37 -7.10
CA PHE A 36 11.47 8.17 -7.16
C PHE A 36 11.52 7.56 -8.57
N ALA A 37 10.37 7.43 -9.24
CA ALA A 37 10.32 6.94 -10.61
C ALA A 37 11.10 7.86 -11.56
N LYS A 38 10.93 9.17 -11.44
CA LYS A 38 11.65 10.14 -12.28
C LYS A 38 13.16 10.10 -12.06
N THR A 39 13.63 10.01 -10.81
CA THR A 39 15.07 9.97 -10.52
C THR A 39 15.71 8.64 -10.93
N SER A 40 14.97 7.53 -10.86
CA SER A 40 15.46 6.23 -11.30
C SER A 40 15.85 6.18 -12.78
N ALA A 41 15.20 6.97 -13.63
CA ALA A 41 15.54 7.06 -15.05
C ALA A 41 16.96 7.59 -15.30
N ALA A 42 17.50 8.37 -14.36
CA ALA A 42 18.85 8.93 -14.42
C ALA A 42 19.94 7.98 -13.89
N LEU A 43 19.59 6.77 -13.45
CA LEU A 43 20.58 5.78 -13.03
C LEU A 43 21.51 5.40 -14.21
N PRO A 44 22.76 4.96 -13.93
CA PRO A 44 23.65 4.43 -14.95
C PRO A 44 23.01 3.31 -15.79
N ASP A 45 23.46 3.14 -17.02
CA ASP A 45 23.00 2.05 -17.91
C ASP A 45 23.83 0.77 -17.78
N ASP A 46 24.59 0.62 -16.70
CA ASP A 46 25.26 -0.63 -16.37
C ASP A 46 24.28 -1.70 -15.87
N ALA A 47 24.76 -2.93 -15.71
CA ALA A 47 23.93 -4.06 -15.33
C ALA A 47 23.17 -3.85 -14.00
N GLU A 48 23.78 -3.16 -13.04
CA GLU A 48 23.15 -2.90 -11.74
C GLU A 48 22.10 -1.78 -11.85
N GLY A 49 22.43 -0.69 -12.54
CA GLY A 49 21.50 0.40 -12.83
C GLY A 49 20.26 -0.08 -13.59
N GLN A 50 20.40 -1.01 -14.54
CA GLN A 50 19.26 -1.61 -15.23
C GLN A 50 18.39 -2.47 -14.31
N ARG A 51 18.98 -3.23 -13.36
CA ARG A 51 18.21 -3.97 -12.35
C ARG A 51 17.42 -3.02 -11.46
N TRP A 52 18.03 -1.92 -11.02
CA TRP A 52 17.34 -0.90 -10.24
C TRP A 52 16.22 -0.22 -11.02
N LYS A 53 16.46 0.23 -12.25
CA LYS A 53 15.43 0.79 -13.15
C LYS A 53 14.26 -0.18 -13.32
N GLY A 54 14.55 -1.46 -13.58
CA GLY A 54 13.54 -2.52 -13.71
C GLY A 54 12.77 -2.82 -12.43
N SER A 55 13.32 -2.51 -11.25
CA SER A 55 12.71 -2.76 -9.95
C SER A 55 11.71 -1.69 -9.54
N VAL A 56 11.79 -0.47 -10.08
CA VAL A 56 11.04 0.73 -9.65
C VAL A 56 9.54 0.50 -9.57
N VAL A 57 8.95 -0.05 -10.64
CA VAL A 57 7.50 -0.31 -10.69
C VAL A 57 7.11 -1.31 -9.62
N SER A 58 7.86 -2.39 -9.44
CA SER A 58 7.59 -3.38 -8.40
C SER A 58 7.72 -2.80 -7.00
N ILE A 59 8.72 -1.95 -6.74
CA ILE A 59 8.89 -1.27 -5.45
C ILE A 59 7.66 -0.41 -5.12
N ILE A 60 7.24 0.43 -6.07
CA ILE A 60 6.09 1.32 -5.89
C ILE A 60 4.82 0.50 -5.68
N THR A 61 4.57 -0.52 -6.51
CA THR A 61 3.36 -1.34 -6.39
C THR A 61 3.32 -2.08 -5.06
N LEU A 62 4.42 -2.69 -4.61
CA LEU A 62 4.46 -3.40 -3.33
C LEU A 62 4.20 -2.44 -2.15
N GLN A 63 4.81 -1.25 -2.15
CA GLN A 63 4.53 -0.24 -1.12
C GLN A 63 3.07 0.22 -1.14
N ALA A 64 2.53 0.50 -2.33
CA ALA A 64 1.16 0.98 -2.49
C ALA A 64 0.14 -0.06 -2.02
N VAL A 65 0.31 -1.32 -2.39
CA VAL A 65 -0.57 -2.42 -1.95
C VAL A 65 -0.46 -2.62 -0.44
N THR A 66 0.74 -2.59 0.14
CA THR A 66 0.94 -2.66 1.59
C THR A 66 0.18 -1.56 2.33
N CYS A 67 0.26 -0.31 1.85
CA CYS A 67 -0.51 0.80 2.43
C CYS A 67 -2.02 0.59 2.27
N ALA A 68 -2.48 0.19 1.08
CA ALA A 68 -3.91 -0.02 0.80
C ALA A 68 -4.53 -1.14 1.64
N LEU A 69 -3.78 -2.21 1.91
CA LEU A 69 -4.23 -3.31 2.77
C LEU A 69 -4.52 -2.84 4.21
N GLY A 70 -3.86 -1.79 4.68
CA GLY A 70 -4.12 -1.18 5.99
C GLY A 70 -5.41 -0.35 6.07
N GLU A 71 -6.05 -0.07 4.94
CA GLU A 71 -7.29 0.72 4.87
C GLU A 71 -8.49 -0.13 4.39
N LEU A 72 -8.29 -1.43 4.22
CA LEU A 72 -9.26 -2.33 3.61
C LEU A 72 -10.56 -2.44 4.44
N ASP A 73 -10.47 -2.34 5.76
CA ASP A 73 -11.61 -2.42 6.69
C ASP A 73 -12.66 -1.32 6.49
N GLY A 74 -12.28 -0.21 5.84
CA GLY A 74 -13.19 0.87 5.45
C GLY A 74 -14.08 0.58 4.23
N LEU A 75 -13.87 -0.54 3.52
CA LEU A 75 -14.63 -0.90 2.32
C LEU A 75 -15.83 -1.81 2.61
N PRO A 76 -16.83 -1.87 1.71
CA PRO A 76 -17.85 -2.92 1.74
C PRO A 76 -17.26 -4.33 1.69
N ALA A 77 -17.93 -5.29 2.33
CA ALA A 77 -17.46 -6.67 2.49
C ALA A 77 -17.04 -7.37 1.18
N ASP A 78 -17.83 -7.20 0.11
CA ASP A 78 -17.54 -7.74 -1.21
C ASP A 78 -16.32 -7.07 -1.86
N GLU A 79 -16.14 -5.77 -1.66
CA GLU A 79 -14.96 -5.03 -2.10
C GLU A 79 -13.70 -5.41 -1.30
N GLN A 80 -13.83 -5.71 -0.01
CA GLN A 80 -12.72 -6.22 0.81
C GLN A 80 -12.21 -7.57 0.28
N ALA A 81 -13.12 -8.53 0.07
CA ALA A 81 -12.77 -9.84 -0.45
C ALA A 81 -12.05 -9.73 -1.81
N LEU A 82 -12.61 -8.94 -2.73
CA LEU A 82 -12.00 -8.69 -4.04
C LEU A 82 -10.64 -7.95 -3.93
N GLY A 83 -10.51 -7.03 -2.98
CA GLY A 83 -9.28 -6.31 -2.68
C GLY A 83 -8.16 -7.24 -2.21
N LEU A 84 -8.47 -8.21 -1.35
CA LEU A 84 -7.51 -9.23 -0.88
C LEU A 84 -7.00 -10.10 -2.03
N ASP A 85 -7.92 -10.59 -2.88
CA ASP A 85 -7.55 -11.41 -4.03
C ASP A 85 -6.64 -10.64 -5.01
N ARG A 86 -6.98 -9.37 -5.27
CA ARG A 86 -6.15 -8.50 -6.13
C ARG A 86 -4.79 -8.22 -5.51
N ALA A 87 -4.73 -7.94 -4.21
CA ALA A 87 -3.49 -7.69 -3.50
C ALA A 87 -2.56 -8.92 -3.56
N GLU A 88 -3.10 -10.13 -3.38
CA GLU A 88 -2.34 -11.37 -3.50
C GLU A 88 -1.74 -11.54 -4.89
N ILE A 89 -2.52 -11.32 -5.96
CA ILE A 89 -2.04 -11.41 -7.34
C ILE A 89 -0.92 -10.39 -7.59
N LEU A 90 -1.11 -9.13 -7.19
CA LEU A 90 -0.14 -8.06 -7.39
C LEU A 90 1.16 -8.33 -6.62
N ILE A 91 1.08 -8.70 -5.35
CA ILE A 91 2.26 -9.00 -4.52
C ILE A 91 3.04 -10.17 -5.12
N ARG A 92 2.36 -11.26 -5.52
CA ARG A 92 3.00 -12.41 -6.13
C ARG A 92 3.72 -12.02 -7.43
N ALA A 93 3.02 -11.34 -8.35
CA ALA A 93 3.57 -10.97 -9.65
C ALA A 93 4.80 -10.06 -9.51
N HIS A 94 4.75 -9.06 -8.63
CA HIS A 94 5.87 -8.13 -8.45
C HIS A 94 7.04 -8.73 -7.66
N ARG A 95 6.76 -9.69 -6.77
CA ARG A 95 7.80 -10.50 -6.10
C ARG A 95 8.55 -11.39 -7.10
N GLU A 96 7.83 -12.09 -7.98
CA GLU A 96 8.43 -12.88 -9.07
C GLU A 96 9.25 -11.99 -10.02
N LYS A 97 8.74 -10.80 -10.35
CA LYS A 97 9.49 -9.85 -11.19
C LYS A 97 10.81 -9.42 -10.55
N LEU A 98 10.82 -9.11 -9.25
CA LEU A 98 12.04 -8.74 -8.53
C LEU A 98 12.99 -9.92 -8.40
N ALA A 99 12.45 -11.11 -8.15
CA ALA A 99 13.21 -12.33 -8.15
C ALA A 99 13.95 -12.60 -9.46
N ASP A 100 13.29 -12.40 -10.60
CA ASP A 100 13.90 -12.59 -11.91
C ASP A 100 15.01 -11.56 -12.17
N LEU A 101 14.82 -10.30 -11.73
CA LEU A 101 15.80 -9.24 -11.89
C LEU A 101 17.08 -9.47 -11.06
N TRP A 102 16.94 -10.03 -9.86
CA TRP A 102 18.02 -10.18 -8.87
C TRP A 102 18.45 -11.64 -8.63
N GLN A 103 17.86 -12.59 -9.36
CA GLN A 103 18.12 -14.04 -9.32
C GLN A 103 18.07 -14.66 -7.92
N TRP A 104 17.25 -14.11 -7.01
CA TRP A 104 17.14 -14.46 -5.58
C TRP A 104 18.43 -14.42 -4.74
N THR A 105 19.60 -14.28 -5.36
CA THR A 105 20.90 -14.46 -4.72
C THR A 105 21.49 -13.12 -4.30
N ASP A 106 21.19 -12.07 -5.09
CA ASP A 106 21.77 -10.74 -4.91
C ASP A 106 20.71 -9.69 -4.54
N ILE A 107 19.60 -10.11 -3.91
CA ILE A 107 18.53 -9.16 -3.52
C ILE A 107 19.08 -8.20 -2.44
N PRO A 108 19.06 -6.87 -2.70
CA PRO A 108 19.44 -5.87 -1.72
C PRO A 108 18.59 -5.97 -0.44
N PRO A 109 19.16 -5.75 0.75
CA PRO A 109 18.44 -5.91 2.02
C PRO A 109 17.13 -5.12 2.10
N ASN A 110 17.12 -3.88 1.63
CA ASN A 110 15.92 -3.04 1.60
C ASN A 110 14.81 -3.58 0.68
N LEU A 111 15.15 -4.31 -0.38
CA LEU A 111 14.17 -5.00 -1.21
C LEU A 111 13.67 -6.28 -0.54
N ALA A 112 14.55 -7.02 0.14
CA ALA A 112 14.16 -8.18 0.93
C ALA A 112 13.16 -7.79 2.03
N ASP A 113 13.42 -6.70 2.76
CA ASP A 113 12.53 -6.15 3.78
C ASP A 113 11.16 -5.80 3.17
N LEU A 114 11.12 -5.10 2.03
CA LEU A 114 9.86 -4.76 1.35
C LEU A 114 9.06 -6.01 0.91
N LEU A 115 9.74 -7.05 0.44
CA LEU A 115 9.10 -8.33 0.08
C LEU A 115 8.50 -9.03 1.30
N MET A 116 9.18 -8.94 2.45
CA MET A 116 8.69 -9.47 3.72
C MET A 116 7.52 -8.66 4.25
N ASP A 117 7.61 -7.34 4.25
CA ASP A 117 6.58 -6.42 4.74
C ASP A 117 5.27 -6.57 3.96
N SER A 118 5.35 -6.63 2.62
CA SER A 118 4.16 -6.82 1.78
C SER A 118 3.49 -8.17 2.01
N ALA A 119 4.26 -9.26 2.19
CA ALA A 119 3.73 -10.56 2.54
C ALA A 119 3.08 -10.57 3.94
N ALA A 120 3.71 -9.91 4.91
CA ALA A 120 3.19 -9.78 6.27
C ALA A 120 1.89 -8.99 6.31
N ALA A 121 1.80 -7.88 5.57
CA ALA A 121 0.59 -7.06 5.47
C ALA A 121 -0.58 -7.83 4.86
N LEU A 122 -0.35 -8.58 3.78
CA LEU A 122 -1.39 -9.43 3.17
C LEU A 122 -1.89 -10.49 4.15
N LYS A 123 -0.97 -11.16 4.86
CA LYS A 123 -1.33 -12.15 5.86
C LYS A 123 -2.16 -11.52 6.99
N ALA A 124 -1.76 -10.35 7.49
CA ALA A 124 -2.49 -9.64 8.53
C ALA A 124 -3.91 -9.26 8.08
N ALA A 125 -4.04 -8.73 6.86
CA ALA A 125 -5.33 -8.35 6.29
C ALA A 125 -6.27 -9.57 6.09
N LYS A 126 -5.74 -10.70 5.59
CA LYS A 126 -6.52 -11.95 5.47
C LYS A 126 -6.99 -12.46 6.83
N THR A 127 -6.12 -12.50 7.84
CA THR A 127 -6.50 -12.92 9.20
C THR A 127 -7.58 -12.00 9.79
N ALA A 128 -7.47 -10.68 9.59
CA ALA A 128 -8.46 -9.72 10.07
C ALA A 128 -9.82 -9.91 9.39
N TRP A 129 -9.81 -10.15 8.06
CA TRP A 129 -11.01 -10.43 7.27
C TRP A 129 -11.72 -11.71 7.72
N GLU A 130 -10.98 -12.80 7.93
CA GLU A 130 -11.52 -14.08 8.40
C GLU A 130 -12.15 -13.94 9.79
N ALA A 131 -11.48 -13.23 10.71
CA ALA A 131 -12.02 -12.94 12.04
C ALA A 131 -13.26 -12.03 12.00
N GLY A 132 -13.35 -11.14 11.02
CA GLY A 132 -14.50 -10.25 10.81
C GLY A 132 -15.70 -10.93 10.15
N SER A 133 -15.45 -11.82 9.18
CA SER A 133 -16.47 -12.51 8.37
C SER A 133 -17.15 -13.66 9.09
N GLY A 134 -16.56 -14.16 10.18
CA GLY A 134 -17.15 -15.20 11.03
C GLY A 134 -18.15 -14.69 12.08
N ARG A 135 -18.53 -13.40 12.04
CA ARG A 135 -19.52 -12.78 12.94
C ARG A 135 -20.87 -12.60 12.26
#